data_AF-A0A961JFB0-F1
#
_entry.id   AF-A0A961JFB0-F1
#
_cell.length_a   1.000
_cell.length_b   1.000
_cell.length_c   1.000
_cell.angle_alpha   90.00
_cell.angle_beta   90.00
_cell.angle_gamma   90.00
#
_symmetry.space_group_name_H-M   'P 1'
#
loop_
_entity.id
_entity.type
_entity.pdbx_description
1 polymer ?
#
loop_
_entity_poly.entity_id
_entity_poly.type
_entity_poly.pdbx_seq_one_letter_code
_entity_poly.pdbx_strand_id
1 'polypeptide(L)'
;NVTDWQYLNLNYVAKAKIDQDACIKCGRCYAACEDTSHQAIWMHPGRVFEVNDAECVACNLCVDVCPVEDCITMVQMAPGEVDPRTGRVVSPDYANWTTHPNNPAARAAE
;
A
#
# COMPACT_ATOMS: atom_id res chain seq x y z
N ASN A 1 -18.38 -0.66 -6.79
CA ASN A 1 -17.61 -0.98 -8.00
C ASN A 1 -16.78 -2.21 -7.68
N VAL A 2 -17.03 -3.36 -8.33
CA VAL A 2 -16.32 -4.63 -8.08
C VAL A 2 -16.04 -5.31 -9.42
N THR A 3 -14.95 -6.06 -9.50
CA THR A 3 -14.56 -6.86 -10.68
C THR A 3 -13.86 -8.13 -10.20
N ASP A 4 -13.72 -9.13 -11.08
CA ASP A 4 -12.90 -10.31 -10.79
C ASP A 4 -11.43 -9.90 -10.58
N TRP A 5 -10.72 -10.61 -9.70
CA TRP A 5 -9.39 -10.23 -9.20
C TRP A 5 -8.37 -10.12 -10.34
N GLN A 6 -8.49 -10.94 -11.38
CA GLN A 6 -7.57 -10.97 -12.52
C GLN A 6 -7.60 -9.68 -13.35
N TYR A 7 -8.62 -8.85 -13.17
CA TYR A 7 -8.79 -7.55 -13.84
C TYR A 7 -8.37 -6.36 -12.95
N LEU A 8 -7.86 -6.59 -11.74
CA LEU A 8 -7.30 -5.52 -10.94
C LEU A 8 -6.03 -4.95 -11.60
N ASN A 9 -5.86 -3.64 -11.49
CA ASN A 9 -4.71 -2.95 -12.07
C ASN A 9 -3.46 -3.24 -11.22
N LEU A 10 -2.56 -4.08 -11.74
CA LEU A 10 -1.29 -4.43 -11.12
C LEU A 10 -0.29 -3.27 -11.09
N ASN A 11 -0.50 -2.23 -11.90
CA ASN A 11 0.32 -1.02 -11.88
C ASN A 11 -0.19 0.03 -10.88
N TYR A 12 -1.29 -0.22 -10.17
CA TYR A 12 -1.77 0.66 -9.12
C TYR A 12 -0.86 0.55 -7.89
N VAL A 13 -0.17 1.64 -7.56
CA VAL A 13 0.69 1.73 -6.37
C VAL A 13 0.11 2.78 -5.43
N ALA A 14 0.06 2.45 -4.14
CA ALA A 14 -0.35 3.36 -3.09
C ALA A 14 0.55 3.22 -1.86
N LYS A 15 0.48 4.18 -0.95
CA LYS A 15 1.15 4.16 0.35
C LYS A 15 0.19 4.62 1.43
N ALA A 16 0.24 4.00 2.60
CA ALA A 16 -0.51 4.49 3.75
C ALA A 16 0.11 5.81 4.23
N LYS A 17 -0.71 6.80 4.60
CA LYS A 17 -0.27 8.04 5.23
C LYS A 17 -1.07 8.27 6.50
N ILE A 18 -0.36 8.58 7.59
CA ILE A 18 -0.94 8.82 8.92
C ILE A 18 -1.03 10.33 9.14
N ASP A 19 -2.25 10.83 9.34
CA ASP A 19 -2.50 12.18 9.81
C ASP A 19 -2.07 12.29 11.29
N GLN A 20 -1.04 13.10 11.54
CA GLN A 20 -0.48 13.28 12.88
C GLN A 20 -1.35 14.16 13.79
N ASP A 21 -2.20 15.02 13.21
CA ASP A 21 -3.11 15.88 13.98
C ASP A 21 -4.33 15.07 14.46
N ALA A 22 -4.80 14.12 13.66
CA ALA A 22 -5.86 13.18 14.04
C ALA A 22 -5.37 12.03 14.96
N CYS A 23 -4.07 11.71 14.91
CA CYS A 23 -3.50 10.56 15.60
C CYS A 23 -3.58 10.67 17.14
N ILE A 24 -4.31 9.75 17.77
CA ILE A 24 -4.39 9.63 19.24
C ILE A 24 -3.25 8.80 19.87
N LYS A 25 -2.20 8.47 19.09
CA LYS A 25 -0.98 7.78 19.54
C LYS A 25 -1.19 6.39 20.17
N CYS A 26 -2.29 5.72 19.83
CA CYS A 26 -2.62 4.40 20.38
C CYS A 26 -1.64 3.29 19.95
N GLY A 27 -1.04 3.39 18.77
CA GLY A 27 -0.04 2.43 18.25
C GLY A 27 -0.62 1.13 17.68
N ARG A 28 -1.94 1.03 17.49
CA ARG A 28 -2.56 -0.16 16.88
C ARG A 28 -2.09 -0.40 15.45
N CYS A 29 -1.92 0.67 14.66
CA CYS A 29 -1.37 0.60 13.31
C CYS A 29 0.06 0.02 13.30
N TYR A 30 0.92 0.47 14.23
CA TYR A 30 2.26 -0.07 14.40
C TYR A 30 2.24 -1.55 14.75
N ALA A 31 1.51 -1.95 15.81
CA ALA A 31 1.44 -3.35 16.23
C ALA A 31 0.90 -4.28 15.11
N ALA A 32 -0.13 -3.84 14.39
CA ALA A 32 -0.64 -4.61 13.25
C ALA A 32 0.39 -4.74 12.12
N CYS A 33 1.09 -3.66 11.78
CA CYS A 33 2.11 -3.73 10.74
C CYS A 33 3.31 -4.59 11.15
N GLU A 34 3.74 -4.47 12.41
CA GLU A 34 4.91 -5.14 12.98
C GLU A 34 4.69 -6.65 13.16
N ASP A 35 3.62 -7.03 13.86
CA ASP A 35 3.45 -8.42 14.31
C ASP A 35 2.69 -9.29 13.29
N THR A 36 1.99 -8.69 12.32
CA THR A 36 1.07 -9.42 11.43
C THR A 36 1.27 -9.15 9.94
N SER A 37 2.21 -8.29 9.56
CA SER A 37 2.38 -7.87 8.17
C SER A 37 3.85 -7.64 7.79
N HIS A 38 4.26 -6.38 7.55
CA HIS A 38 5.45 -6.04 6.77
C HIS A 38 6.42 -5.09 7.50
N GLN A 39 6.27 -4.87 8.81
CA GLN A 39 7.19 -4.08 9.63
C GLN A 39 7.49 -2.68 9.04
N ALA A 40 6.47 -2.07 8.41
CA ALA A 40 6.60 -0.87 7.58
C ALA A 40 6.14 0.42 8.27
N ILE A 41 6.01 0.41 9.60
CA ILE A 41 5.67 1.61 10.39
C ILE A 41 6.74 1.77 11.46
N TRP A 42 7.43 2.92 11.45
CA TRP A 42 8.36 3.29 12.50
C TRP A 42 7.64 3.91 13.68
N MET A 43 8.14 3.62 14.88
CA MET A 43 7.74 4.29 16.11
C MET A 43 8.88 5.18 16.61
N HIS A 44 8.70 6.48 16.44
CA HIS A 44 9.64 7.51 16.91
C HIS A 44 9.36 7.90 18.37
N PRO A 45 10.30 8.62 19.03
CA PRO A 45 10.08 9.17 20.36
C PRO A 45 8.77 9.96 20.47
N GLY A 46 8.10 9.87 21.62
CA GLY A 46 6.80 10.52 21.82
C GLY A 46 5.63 9.84 21.11
N ARG A 47 5.79 8.57 20.70
CA ARG A 47 4.79 7.72 20.03
C ARG A 47 4.25 8.37 18.75
N VAL A 48 5.17 8.93 17.97
CA VAL A 48 4.91 9.40 16.61
C VAL A 48 5.10 8.21 15.69
N PHE A 49 4.08 7.88 14.91
CA PHE A 49 4.08 6.72 14.02
C PHE A 49 4.20 7.21 12.58
N GLU A 50 5.18 6.67 11.85
CA GLU A 50 5.47 7.06 10.46
C GLU A 50 5.51 5.82 9.57
N VAL A 51 4.84 5.88 8.42
CA VAL A 51 4.90 4.80 7.43
C VAL A 51 6.23 4.91 6.67
N ASN A 52 7.00 3.83 6.65
CA ASN A 52 8.17 3.71 5.81
C ASN A 52 7.74 3.29 4.39
N ASP A 53 7.76 4.25 3.45
CA ASP A 53 7.35 4.00 2.06
C ASP A 53 8.22 2.94 1.36
N ALA A 54 9.45 2.71 1.81
CA ALA A 54 10.33 1.67 1.26
C ALA A 54 9.90 0.24 1.65
N GLU A 55 9.11 0.08 2.70
CA GLU A 55 8.64 -1.24 3.16
C GLU A 55 7.12 -1.41 3.00
N CYS A 56 6.37 -0.30 2.92
CA CYS A 56 4.91 -0.34 2.81
C CYS A 56 4.45 -0.98 1.49
N VAL A 57 3.73 -2.10 1.61
CA VAL A 57 3.12 -2.84 0.47
C VAL A 57 1.66 -2.45 0.20
N ALA A 58 1.11 -1.49 0.93
CA ALA A 58 -0.30 -1.08 0.80
C ALA A 58 -1.34 -2.19 1.10
N CYS A 59 -1.09 -3.04 2.10
CA CYS A 59 -2.03 -4.11 2.49
C CYS A 59 -3.33 -3.63 3.16
N ASN A 60 -3.44 -2.33 3.48
CA ASN A 60 -4.59 -1.68 4.12
C ASN A 60 -4.90 -2.10 5.58
N LEU A 61 -4.15 -3.02 6.18
CA LEU A 61 -4.43 -3.50 7.54
C LEU A 61 -4.31 -2.39 8.60
N CYS A 62 -3.35 -1.48 8.47
CA CYS A 62 -3.18 -0.37 9.42
C CYS A 62 -4.38 0.59 9.44
N VAL A 63 -5.05 0.78 8.29
CA VAL A 63 -6.27 1.58 8.17
C VAL A 63 -7.41 0.90 8.91
N ASP A 64 -7.63 -0.39 8.66
CA ASP A 64 -8.73 -1.18 9.23
C ASP A 64 -8.69 -1.24 10.77
N VAL A 65 -7.48 -1.34 11.35
CA VAL A 65 -7.33 -1.40 12.82
C VAL A 65 -7.32 -0.03 13.48
N CYS A 66 -7.24 1.07 12.73
CA CYS A 66 -7.16 2.40 13.31
C CYS A 66 -8.52 2.77 13.93
N PRO A 67 -8.58 3.14 15.22
CA PRO A 67 -9.84 3.48 15.88
C PRO A 67 -10.34 4.89 15.55
N VAL A 68 -9.53 5.70 14.86
CA VAL A 68 -9.88 7.07 14.47
C VAL A 68 -10.18 7.04 12.98
N GLU A 69 -11.43 7.34 12.63
CA GLU A 69 -11.88 7.45 11.25
C GLU A 69 -11.00 8.44 10.47
N ASP A 70 -10.65 8.07 9.24
CA ASP A 70 -9.80 8.84 8.31
C ASP A 70 -8.40 9.26 8.83
N CYS A 71 -7.96 8.79 10.01
CA CYS A 71 -6.61 9.08 10.52
C CYS A 71 -5.51 8.47 9.65
N ILE A 72 -5.81 7.37 8.93
CA ILE A 72 -4.88 6.73 8.00
C ILE A 72 -5.57 6.57 6.66
N THR A 73 -4.94 7.06 5.60
CA THR A 73 -5.47 6.99 4.24
C THR A 73 -4.49 6.28 3.30
N MET A 74 -5.02 5.65 2.26
CA MET A 74 -4.22 5.07 1.19
C MET A 74 -4.07 6.11 0.07
N VAL A 75 -2.87 6.66 -0.08
CA VAL A 75 -2.56 7.68 -1.08
C VAL A 75 -1.96 6.99 -2.31
N GLN A 76 -2.63 7.12 -3.46
CA GLN A 76 -2.12 6.63 -4.73
C GLN A 76 -0.86 7.41 -5.14
N MET A 77 0.16 6.69 -5.59
CA MET A 77 1.34 7.28 -6.22
C MET A 77 1.04 7.68 -7.67
N ALA A 78 1.54 8.83 -8.09
CA ALA A 78 1.33 9.34 -9.44
C ALA A 78 2.21 8.60 -10.47
N PRO A 79 1.73 8.40 -11.71
CA PRO A 79 2.58 7.90 -12.78
C PRO A 79 3.84 8.75 -12.96
N GLY A 80 4.98 8.10 -13.17
CA GLY A 80 6.29 8.76 -13.26
C GLY A 80 7.04 8.88 -11.93
N GLU A 81 6.38 8.72 -10.78
CA GLU A 81 7.06 8.61 -9.48
C GLU A 81 7.81 7.28 -9.36
N VAL A 82 8.86 7.24 -8.54
CA VAL A 82 9.59 6.01 -8.23
C VAL A 82 9.00 5.41 -6.95
N ASP A 83 8.45 4.20 -7.01
CA ASP A 83 8.01 3.46 -5.82
C ASP A 83 9.23 3.13 -4.95
N PRO A 84 9.37 3.70 -3.74
CA PRO A 84 10.56 3.52 -2.91
C PRO A 84 10.79 2.05 -2.52
N ARG A 85 9.74 1.23 -2.52
CA ARG A 85 9.84 -0.19 -2.16
C ARG A 85 10.45 -1.03 -3.27
N THR A 86 10.14 -0.74 -4.52
CA THR A 86 10.58 -1.55 -5.66
C THR A 86 11.69 -0.90 -6.49
N GLY A 87 11.92 0.40 -6.33
CA GLY A 87 12.83 1.19 -7.16
C GLY A 87 12.33 1.36 -8.59
N ARG A 88 11.07 1.00 -8.89
CA ARG A 88 10.49 1.06 -10.23
C ARG A 88 9.65 2.32 -10.39
N VAL A 89 9.63 2.85 -11.61
CA VAL A 89 8.74 3.96 -11.98
C VAL A 89 7.30 3.45 -12.04
N VAL A 90 6.37 4.17 -11.43
CA VAL A 90 4.93 3.90 -11.50
C VAL A 90 4.47 4.12 -12.94
N SER A 91 3.93 3.07 -13.56
CA SER A 91 3.47 3.12 -14.94
C SER A 91 2.12 3.84 -15.05
N PRO A 92 1.89 4.69 -16.08
CA PRO A 92 0.57 5.22 -16.38
C PRO A 92 -0.35 4.18 -17.02
N ASP A 93 0.21 3.11 -17.58
CA ASP A 93 -0.53 2.12 -18.35
C ASP A 93 -1.23 1.12 -17.44
N TYR A 94 -2.43 0.70 -17.83
CA TYR A 94 -3.14 -0.39 -17.16
C TYR A 94 -2.46 -1.73 -17.47
N ALA A 95 -2.23 -2.54 -16.43
CA ALA A 95 -1.81 -3.92 -16.56
C ALA A 95 -2.59 -4.79 -15.58
N ASN A 96 -2.93 -6.02 -15.97
CA ASN A 96 -3.67 -6.95 -15.11
C ASN A 96 -3.10 -8.36 -15.21
N TRP A 97 -3.66 -9.30 -14.45
CA TRP A 97 -3.12 -10.66 -14.39
C TRP A 97 -3.25 -11.42 -15.71
N THR A 98 -4.28 -11.14 -16.52
CA THR A 98 -4.57 -11.88 -17.76
C THR A 98 -3.45 -11.78 -18.80
N THR A 99 -2.67 -10.70 -18.78
CA THR A 99 -1.54 -10.45 -19.69
C THR A 99 -0.18 -10.48 -18.97
N HIS A 100 -0.14 -10.83 -17.68
CA HIS A 100 1.08 -10.78 -16.89
C HIS A 100 2.05 -11.92 -17.31
N PRO A 101 3.37 -11.67 -17.47
CA PRO A 101 4.32 -12.67 -17.96
C PRO A 101 4.43 -13.93 -17.08
N ASN A 102 4.08 -13.83 -15.80
CA ASN A 102 4.07 -14.97 -14.87
C ASN A 102 2.72 -15.71 -14.82
N ASN A 103 1.71 -15.31 -15.60
CA ASN A 103 0.44 -16.01 -15.62
C ASN A 103 0.56 -17.25 -16.54
N PRO A 104 0.50 -18.49 -16.00
CA PRO A 104 0.64 -19.70 -16.82
C PRO A 104 -0.55 -19.92 -17.77
N ALA A 105 -1.68 -19.24 -17.52
CA ALA A 105 -2.83 -19.21 -18.41
C ALA A 105 -2.82 -18.00 -19.36
N ALA A 106 -1.78 -17.17 -19.34
CA ALA A 106 -1.65 -16.07 -20.31
C ALA A 106 -1.57 -16.67 -21.71
N ARG A 107 -2.59 -16.40 -22.51
CA ARG A 107 -2.53 -16.63 -23.95
C ARG A 107 -1.64 -15.53 -24.51
N ALA A 108 -0.56 -15.90 -25.21
CA ALA A 108 0.10 -14.94 -26.10
C ALA A 108 -0.96 -14.42 -27.07
N ALA A 109 -0.95 -13.11 -27.34
CA ALA A 109 -1.79 -12.56 -28.39
C ALA A 109 -1.31 -13.16 -29.73
N GLU A 110 -2.04 -14.16 -30.22
CA GLU A 110 -2.02 -14.60 -31.63
C GLU A 110 -3.06 -13.83 -32.43
#